data_AF-A0A9P5J339-F1
#
_entry.id   AF-A0A9P5J339-F1
#
_cell.length_a   1.000
_cell.length_b   1.000
_cell.length_c   1.000
_cell.angle_alpha   90.00
_cell.angle_beta   90.00
_cell.angle_gamma   90.00
#
_symmetry.space_group_name_H-M   'P 1'
#
loop_
_entity.id
_entity.type
_entity.pdbx_description
1 polymer ?
#
loop_
_entity_poly.entity_id
_entity_poly.type
_entity_poly.pdbx_seq_one_letter_code
_entity_poly.pdbx_strand_id
1 'polypeptide(L)'
;MDIGTSSFCSSGGFLGGGRILNVGGNQANTTSDDATWNSQPASYGGEPYEDDDSGNTETLADGSMLIIGGDTMGGYVNDAIMTDLSLAPCRTHFCIQNRSLTPRPPLRIHPKISHLHTGRFPNNPMYEFFPSTGGPYDSQLLADTLPANLHPLTWLMPSGNLFIQANWATKLLNLVTGKETPLPNVPHAVRTYPASAATVMLPLTVANNYSATILMCGGSNINDWNPNDNVIIDIAASKSCVRITPDGDQICHDDTSLPEGRTMGSFIILPDATLFLLNGGGMGMAGYDTQDWAIDESYATDPITAPLIYYPTNRTFTRAGLANSTINRLYHSSALLLADDAVFVAGSNPHTDLGWDEHK
;
A
#
# COMPACT_ATOMS: atom_id res chain seq x y z
N MET A 1 -17.47 14.28 -9.61
CA MET A 1 -16.50 14.29 -8.50
C MET A 1 -15.20 14.73 -9.13
N ASP A 2 -14.84 16.01 -8.99
CA ASP A 2 -13.52 16.49 -9.45
C ASP A 2 -12.54 16.26 -8.32
N ILE A 3 -11.69 15.25 -8.48
CA ILE A 3 -10.64 14.89 -7.52
C ILE A 3 -9.43 15.77 -7.84
N GLY A 4 -9.23 16.84 -7.08
CA GLY A 4 -8.11 17.78 -7.23
C GLY A 4 -6.81 17.31 -6.57
N THR A 5 -6.50 16.01 -6.61
CA THR A 5 -5.27 15.40 -6.06
C THR A 5 -4.82 14.27 -6.97
N SER A 6 -3.51 14.10 -7.24
CA SER A 6 -3.03 12.84 -7.83
C SER A 6 -2.87 11.81 -6.71
N SER A 7 -3.77 10.83 -6.65
CA SER A 7 -3.74 9.72 -5.69
C SER A 7 -2.64 8.69 -5.97
N PHE A 8 -1.53 9.14 -6.58
CA PHE A 8 -0.39 8.30 -6.90
C PHE A 8 0.26 7.87 -5.59
N CYS A 9 0.43 6.56 -5.33
CA CYS A 9 0.98 6.03 -4.07
C CYS A 9 0.33 6.51 -2.76
N SER A 10 -0.86 7.11 -2.83
CA SER A 10 -1.61 7.51 -1.64
C SER A 10 -2.37 6.33 -1.04
N SER A 11 -2.63 6.38 0.27
CA SER A 11 -3.60 5.51 0.93
C SER A 11 -4.87 6.32 1.23
N GLY A 12 -6.02 5.68 1.27
CA GLY A 12 -7.25 6.38 1.59
C GLY A 12 -8.41 5.45 1.91
N GLY A 13 -9.51 6.05 2.34
CA GLY A 13 -10.70 5.31 2.71
C GLY A 13 -11.90 6.21 2.97
N PHE A 14 -13.03 5.58 3.24
CA PHE A 14 -14.27 6.27 3.55
C PHE A 14 -14.39 6.53 5.05
N LEU A 15 -14.68 7.77 5.40
CA LEU A 15 -15.10 8.13 6.75
C LEU A 15 -16.57 7.75 6.97
N GLY A 16 -16.98 7.58 8.23
CA GLY A 16 -18.37 7.21 8.58
C GLY A 16 -19.44 8.19 8.08
N GLY A 17 -19.05 9.42 7.72
CA GLY A 17 -19.93 10.42 7.09
C GLY A 17 -20.00 10.36 5.57
N GLY A 18 -19.42 9.34 4.92
CA GLY A 18 -19.43 9.18 3.46
C GLY A 18 -18.42 10.04 2.69
N ARG A 19 -17.56 10.79 3.40
CA ARG A 19 -16.43 11.53 2.82
C ARG A 19 -15.24 10.60 2.58
N ILE A 20 -14.39 10.93 1.62
CA ILE A 20 -13.16 10.19 1.32
C ILE A 20 -11.97 10.97 1.87
N LEU A 21 -11.14 10.29 2.65
CA LEU A 21 -9.84 10.81 3.05
C LEU A 21 -8.76 10.16 2.19
N ASN A 22 -7.90 10.97 1.57
CA ASN A 22 -6.78 10.53 0.75
C ASN A 22 -5.47 11.08 1.33
N VAL A 23 -4.64 10.21 1.87
CA VAL A 23 -3.39 10.56 2.54
C VAL A 23 -2.19 10.14 1.71
N GLY A 24 -1.24 11.05 1.54
CA GLY A 24 -0.09 10.87 0.66
C GLY A 24 -0.43 11.13 -0.80
N GLY A 25 0.50 10.78 -1.67
CA GLY A 25 0.47 11.03 -3.09
C GLY A 25 0.77 12.46 -3.50
N ASN A 26 0.98 12.61 -4.80
CA ASN A 26 1.56 13.82 -5.36
C ASN A 26 0.55 15.01 -5.38
N GLN A 27 1.07 16.24 -5.31
CA GLN A 27 0.28 17.47 -5.32
C GLN A 27 -0.43 17.66 -6.66
N ALA A 28 -1.64 18.22 -6.64
CA ALA A 28 -2.28 18.64 -7.88
C ALA A 28 -1.49 19.77 -8.55
N ASN A 29 -1.20 19.59 -9.84
CA ASN A 29 -0.61 20.64 -10.66
C ASN A 29 -1.61 21.81 -10.79
N THR A 30 -1.28 22.97 -10.21
CA THR A 30 -2.16 24.15 -10.17
C THR A 30 -1.86 25.19 -11.26
N THR A 31 -0.89 24.92 -12.15
CA THR A 31 -0.54 25.81 -13.26
C THR A 31 -1.14 25.31 -14.58
N SER A 32 -2.34 25.86 -14.88
CA SER A 32 -2.95 26.12 -16.20
C SER A 32 -2.95 25.02 -17.27
N ASP A 33 -4.15 24.61 -17.73
CA ASP A 33 -4.58 24.16 -19.08
C ASP A 33 -3.62 23.42 -20.05
N ASP A 34 -2.46 22.99 -19.58
CA ASP A 34 -1.38 22.41 -20.35
C ASP A 34 -0.98 21.14 -19.61
N ALA A 35 -1.33 20.01 -20.22
CA ALA A 35 -0.92 18.67 -19.80
C ALA A 35 0.59 18.45 -20.08
N THR A 36 1.42 19.47 -19.82
CA THR A 36 2.86 19.43 -20.01
C THR A 36 3.56 19.40 -18.66
N TRP A 37 4.26 18.30 -18.49
CA TRP A 37 4.95 17.74 -17.35
C TRP A 37 6.10 18.58 -16.75
N ASN A 38 6.14 19.92 -16.86
CA ASN A 38 7.38 20.61 -16.43
C ASN A 38 7.28 22.08 -16.05
N SER A 39 6.37 22.46 -15.15
CA SER A 39 6.42 23.82 -14.58
C SER A 39 5.95 23.93 -13.14
N GLN A 40 6.67 23.31 -12.21
CA GLN A 40 7.01 24.01 -10.96
C GLN A 40 8.17 24.97 -11.27
N PRO A 41 8.10 26.25 -10.89
CA PRO A 41 9.24 27.15 -11.02
C PRO A 41 10.43 26.58 -10.26
N ALA A 42 11.60 26.54 -10.91
CA ALA A 42 12.91 26.11 -10.39
C ALA A 42 13.42 26.89 -9.16
N SER A 43 12.54 27.59 -8.44
CA SER A 43 12.83 28.36 -7.23
C SER A 43 12.86 27.50 -5.95
N TYR A 44 12.39 26.24 -6.01
CA TYR A 44 12.25 25.38 -4.82
C TYR A 44 12.98 24.04 -4.86
N GLY A 45 13.73 23.75 -5.94
CA GLY A 45 14.82 22.77 -5.94
C GLY A 45 14.47 21.29 -5.66
N GLY A 46 13.20 20.89 -5.71
CA GLY A 46 12.75 19.50 -5.69
C GLY A 46 11.98 19.18 -6.96
N GLU A 47 12.21 17.97 -7.51
CA GLU A 47 11.47 17.42 -8.65
C GLU A 47 9.96 17.26 -8.30
N PRO A 48 9.05 17.22 -9.29
CA PRO A 48 7.61 17.15 -9.09
C PRO A 48 7.10 15.86 -8.41
N TYR A 49 8.00 14.99 -7.92
CA TYR A 49 7.74 13.71 -7.28
C TYR A 49 8.47 13.56 -5.93
N GLU A 50 8.91 14.65 -5.32
CA GLU A 50 9.61 14.62 -4.02
C GLU A 50 8.69 14.54 -2.79
N ASP A 51 7.39 14.31 -2.94
CA ASP A 51 6.49 14.15 -1.79
C ASP A 51 6.35 12.66 -1.44
N ASP A 52 6.97 12.32 -0.30
CA ASP A 52 7.30 11.02 0.25
C ASP A 52 6.12 10.06 0.51
N ASP A 53 5.98 9.09 -0.40
CA ASP A 53 4.98 8.03 -0.39
C ASP A 53 5.39 6.82 0.45
N SER A 54 4.65 6.53 1.54
CA SER A 54 4.96 5.33 2.37
C SER A 54 3.95 4.96 3.46
N GLY A 55 2.83 5.68 3.56
CA GLY A 55 1.84 5.49 4.63
C GLY A 55 0.76 4.49 4.28
N ASN A 56 -0.02 4.10 5.29
CA ASN A 56 -1.30 3.43 5.10
C ASN A 56 -2.38 4.04 5.99
N THR A 57 -3.64 3.79 5.64
CA THR A 57 -4.82 4.25 6.37
C THR A 57 -5.74 3.08 6.67
N GLU A 58 -6.40 3.12 7.83
CA GLU A 58 -7.41 2.14 8.22
C GLU A 58 -8.67 2.87 8.69
N THR A 59 -9.82 2.50 8.14
CA THR A 59 -11.11 2.98 8.65
C THR A 59 -11.48 2.24 9.94
N LEU A 60 -11.78 2.98 11.01
CA LEU A 60 -12.10 2.44 12.32
C LEU A 60 -13.60 2.20 12.49
N ALA A 61 -13.97 1.42 13.52
CA ALA A 61 -15.36 1.02 13.78
C ALA A 61 -16.31 2.20 14.05
N ASP A 62 -15.79 3.32 14.54
CA ASP A 62 -16.55 4.56 14.78
C ASP A 62 -16.62 5.48 13.54
N GLY A 63 -16.06 5.04 12.41
CA GLY A 63 -16.00 5.81 11.17
C GLY A 63 -14.91 6.88 11.14
N SER A 64 -14.05 6.95 12.16
CA SER A 64 -12.78 7.68 12.09
C SER A 64 -11.75 6.89 11.27
N MET A 65 -10.58 7.46 11.04
CA MET A 65 -9.50 6.84 10.29
C MET A 65 -8.21 6.88 11.09
N LEU A 66 -7.50 5.77 11.15
CA LEU A 66 -6.11 5.74 11.57
C LEU A 66 -5.21 5.94 10.37
N ILE A 67 -4.16 6.71 10.55
CA ILE A 67 -3.12 6.97 9.55
C ILE A 67 -1.80 6.53 10.15
N ILE A 68 -1.03 5.71 9.46
CA ILE A 68 0.19 5.07 9.99
C ILE A 68 1.32 5.10 8.96
N GLY A 69 2.54 5.42 9.41
CA GLY A 69 3.70 5.53 8.54
C GLY A 69 3.70 6.81 7.69
N GLY A 70 4.29 6.72 6.49
CA GLY A 70 4.39 7.82 5.54
C GLY A 70 5.47 8.83 5.89
N ASP A 71 5.28 10.06 5.41
CA ASP A 71 6.13 11.20 5.73
C ASP A 71 5.40 12.21 6.62
N THR A 72 6.21 13.03 7.27
CA THR A 72 5.84 14.29 7.91
C THR A 72 5.22 15.36 6.98
N MET A 73 5.22 15.19 5.65
CA MET A 73 4.81 16.21 4.66
C MET A 73 3.34 16.21 4.20
N GLY A 74 2.42 15.46 4.82
CA GLY A 74 0.96 15.75 4.81
C GLY A 74 0.03 14.88 3.94
N GLY A 75 -1.27 15.23 3.89
CA GLY A 75 -2.35 14.49 3.21
C GLY A 75 -3.62 15.34 2.96
N TYR A 76 -4.55 14.86 2.13
CA TYR A 76 -5.70 15.63 1.61
C TYR A 76 -7.08 15.03 2.01
N VAL A 77 -8.03 15.85 2.48
CA VAL A 77 -9.43 15.42 2.70
C VAL A 77 -10.27 15.88 1.51
N ASN A 78 -10.88 14.93 0.78
CA ASN A 78 -11.76 15.24 -0.36
C ASN A 78 -13.25 15.14 0.04
N ASP A 79 -14.06 16.15 -0.30
CA ASP A 79 -15.52 16.17 -0.10
C ASP A 79 -16.25 16.28 -1.46
N ALA A 80 -17.39 15.60 -1.60
CA ALA A 80 -18.20 15.59 -2.81
C ALA A 80 -18.90 16.93 -3.11
N ILE A 81 -18.94 17.87 -2.15
CA ILE A 81 -19.61 19.18 -2.27
C ILE A 81 -18.60 20.34 -2.37
N MET A 82 -17.40 20.14 -2.94
CA MET A 82 -16.40 21.21 -3.03
C MET A 82 -16.90 22.42 -3.86
N THR A 83 -17.46 23.43 -3.17
CA THR A 83 -17.68 24.78 -3.69
C THR A 83 -16.73 25.82 -3.08
N ASP A 84 -15.89 25.44 -2.12
CA ASP A 84 -14.95 26.36 -1.48
C ASP A 84 -13.72 25.63 -0.96
N LEU A 85 -12.56 25.97 -1.52
CA LEU A 85 -11.22 25.59 -1.09
C LEU A 85 -10.81 26.36 0.19
N SER A 86 -11.76 26.65 1.09
CA SER A 86 -11.48 27.48 2.27
C SER A 86 -10.68 26.71 3.32
N LEU A 87 -9.37 26.87 3.16
CA LEU A 87 -8.27 26.77 4.11
C LEU A 87 -8.68 27.26 5.52
N ALA A 88 -9.30 26.40 6.32
CA ALA A 88 -9.50 26.68 7.74
C ALA A 88 -8.14 26.51 8.48
N PRO A 89 -7.70 27.47 9.31
CA PRO A 89 -6.41 27.40 10.00
C PRO A 89 -6.39 26.27 11.05
N CYS A 90 -5.49 25.29 10.85
CA CYS A 90 -5.45 24.01 11.58
C CYS A 90 -4.74 24.05 12.95
N ARG A 91 -5.19 23.18 13.86
CA ARG A 91 -4.58 22.87 15.19
C ARG A 91 -4.11 21.40 15.31
N THR A 92 -3.91 20.69 14.21
CA THR A 92 -3.63 19.23 14.16
C THR A 92 -2.49 18.90 13.18
N HIS A 93 -1.84 17.74 13.36
CA HIS A 93 -0.56 17.37 12.70
C HIS A 93 -0.67 16.99 11.22
N PHE A 94 -1.78 16.41 10.75
CA PHE A 94 -2.09 16.43 9.32
C PHE A 94 -2.47 17.85 8.88
N CYS A 95 -1.54 18.53 8.22
CA CYS A 95 -1.85 19.73 7.45
C CYS A 95 -2.55 19.29 6.16
N ILE A 96 -3.85 19.59 6.06
CA ILE A 96 -4.38 20.16 4.81
C ILE A 96 -3.60 21.47 4.66
N GLN A 97 -2.72 21.56 3.66
CA GLN A 97 -1.64 22.55 3.60
C GLN A 97 -2.05 23.98 4.04
N ASN A 98 -1.40 24.45 5.10
CA ASN A 98 -0.51 25.60 4.93
C ASN A 98 0.79 25.29 5.70
N ARG A 99 1.92 25.24 4.98
CA ARG A 99 3.25 24.87 5.48
C ARG A 99 3.55 25.49 6.85
N SER A 100 3.62 24.69 7.90
CA SER A 100 4.22 25.12 9.16
C SER A 100 5.73 25.14 9.01
N LEU A 101 6.33 26.34 9.11
CA LEU A 101 7.74 26.68 8.88
C LEU A 101 8.74 26.10 9.91
N THR A 102 8.38 25.04 10.63
CA THR A 102 9.29 24.37 11.57
C THR A 102 9.44 22.91 11.20
N PRO A 103 10.48 22.53 10.44
CA PRO A 103 10.85 21.14 10.24
C PRO A 103 11.08 20.50 11.62
N ARG A 104 10.31 19.46 11.96
CA ARG A 104 10.75 18.57 13.05
C ARG A 104 11.89 17.72 12.49
N PRO A 105 12.96 17.48 13.26
CA PRO A 105 14.04 16.63 12.79
C PRO A 105 13.49 15.24 12.47
N PRO A 106 13.80 14.66 11.29
CA PRO A 106 13.38 13.31 10.94
C PRO A 106 13.85 12.35 12.03
N LEU A 107 12.92 11.58 12.60
CA LEU A 107 13.18 10.87 13.86
C LEU A 107 14.12 9.66 13.72
N ARG A 108 14.49 9.27 12.48
CA ARG A 108 15.66 8.47 12.13
C ARG A 108 15.75 8.39 10.60
N ILE A 109 16.74 9.06 10.00
CA ILE A 109 17.10 8.76 8.61
C ILE A 109 17.90 7.47 8.65
N HIS A 110 17.32 6.37 8.18
CA HIS A 110 18.05 5.13 8.04
C HIS A 110 18.82 5.17 6.71
N PRO A 111 20.16 5.02 6.71
CA PRO A 111 20.99 5.21 5.51
C PRO A 111 20.76 4.17 4.39
N LYS A 112 19.80 3.24 4.55
CA LYS A 112 19.49 2.18 3.59
C LYS A 112 18.27 2.45 2.70
N ILE A 113 17.50 3.52 2.96
CA ILE A 113 16.23 3.81 2.26
C ILE A 113 16.40 4.93 1.23
N SER A 114 17.52 5.66 1.28
CA SER A 114 17.83 6.82 0.42
C SER A 114 18.02 6.53 -1.07
N HIS A 115 17.75 5.30 -1.52
CA HIS A 115 18.04 4.87 -2.89
C HIS A 115 16.83 4.27 -3.61
N LEU A 116 15.70 4.04 -2.94
CA LEU A 116 14.57 3.35 -3.56
C LEU A 116 13.84 4.21 -4.59
N HIS A 117 13.89 5.54 -4.46
CA HIS A 117 13.59 6.61 -5.43
C HIS A 117 14.51 7.80 -5.07
N THR A 118 14.72 8.74 -5.98
CA THR A 118 15.61 9.91 -5.82
C THR A 118 15.16 10.86 -4.68
N GLY A 119 15.48 10.53 -3.42
CA GLY A 119 15.08 11.37 -2.29
C GLY A 119 15.26 10.70 -0.94
N ARG A 120 15.48 11.50 0.12
CA ARG A 120 15.66 11.02 1.49
C ARG A 120 14.31 10.59 2.09
N PHE A 121 13.86 9.36 1.88
CA PHE A 121 12.66 8.87 2.58
C PHE A 121 12.87 8.85 4.11
N PRO A 122 12.18 9.72 4.87
CA PRO A 122 12.15 9.65 6.33
C PRO A 122 11.20 8.51 6.71
N ASN A 123 11.69 7.51 7.45
CA ASN A 123 10.75 6.66 8.18
C ASN A 123 10.00 7.55 9.17
N ASN A 124 8.68 7.62 9.05
CA ASN A 124 7.82 8.18 10.09
C ASN A 124 7.28 7.01 10.93
N PRO A 125 7.95 6.61 12.03
CA PRO A 125 7.52 5.49 12.85
C PRO A 125 6.37 5.92 13.78
N MET A 126 5.31 6.50 13.22
CA MET A 126 4.20 7.11 13.96
C MET A 126 2.86 6.68 13.35
N TYR A 127 1.80 6.81 14.14
CA TYR A 127 0.42 6.80 13.67
C TYR A 127 -0.40 7.90 14.34
N GLU A 128 -1.50 8.31 13.72
CA GLU A 128 -2.46 9.26 14.27
C GLU A 128 -3.89 8.97 13.81
N PHE A 129 -4.85 9.78 14.26
CA PHE A 129 -6.27 9.59 13.98
C PHE A 129 -6.87 10.81 13.29
N PHE A 130 -7.88 10.56 12.45
CA PHE A 130 -8.74 11.55 11.85
C PHE A 130 -10.22 11.26 12.15
N PRO A 131 -10.96 12.17 12.81
CA PRO A 131 -10.51 13.45 13.36
C PRO A 131 -9.46 13.27 14.49
N SER A 132 -8.63 14.30 14.70
CA SER A 132 -7.51 14.22 15.66
C SER A 132 -7.97 14.00 17.11
N THR A 133 -7.24 13.13 17.81
CA THR A 133 -7.38 12.86 19.25
C THR A 133 -6.31 13.55 20.10
N GLY A 134 -5.44 14.36 19.49
CA GLY A 134 -4.49 15.24 20.19
C GLY A 134 -3.02 15.06 19.85
N GLY A 135 -2.56 13.89 19.39
CA GLY A 135 -1.16 13.72 19.00
C GLY A 135 -0.93 12.64 17.95
N PRO A 136 0.24 12.64 17.29
CA PRO A 136 0.79 11.44 16.70
C PRO A 136 1.39 10.55 17.82
N TYR A 137 1.29 9.24 17.65
CA TYR A 137 1.71 8.20 18.58
C TYR A 137 2.86 7.41 17.97
N ASP A 138 3.87 7.05 18.78
CA ASP A 138 5.00 6.24 18.30
C ASP A 138 4.56 4.81 17.98
N SER A 139 5.10 4.27 16.87
CA SER A 139 5.02 2.86 16.50
C SER A 139 6.40 2.21 16.57
N GLN A 140 6.60 1.36 17.57
CA GLN A 140 7.84 0.60 17.71
C GLN A 140 7.99 -0.41 16.56
N LEU A 141 6.88 -0.97 16.04
CA LEU A 141 6.89 -1.82 14.86
C LEU A 141 7.56 -1.12 13.68
N LEU A 142 7.13 0.10 13.34
CA LEU A 142 7.69 0.85 12.22
C LEU A 142 9.14 1.28 12.47
N ALA A 143 9.52 1.55 13.72
CA ALA A 143 10.90 1.85 14.07
C ALA A 143 11.85 0.66 13.83
N ASP A 144 11.37 -0.57 14.03
CA ASP A 144 12.18 -1.80 14.02
C ASP A 144 12.19 -2.56 12.70
N THR A 145 11.36 -2.17 11.72
CA THR A 145 11.07 -2.98 10.53
C THR A 145 11.68 -2.45 9.23
N LEU A 146 12.53 -1.43 9.30
CA LEU A 146 13.28 -0.96 8.13
C LEU A 146 14.18 -2.08 7.56
N PRO A 147 14.50 -2.07 6.25
CA PRO A 147 14.11 -1.08 5.24
C PRO A 147 12.80 -1.38 4.48
N ALA A 148 12.14 -2.51 4.74
CA ALA A 148 10.96 -2.95 3.98
C ALA A 148 9.66 -2.83 4.81
N ASN A 149 9.31 -1.61 5.21
CA ASN A 149 8.18 -1.33 6.09
C ASN A 149 7.23 -0.22 5.59
N LEU A 150 7.41 0.24 4.35
CA LEU A 150 6.49 1.21 3.76
C LEU A 150 5.17 0.51 3.41
N HIS A 151 4.09 1.28 3.34
CA HIS A 151 2.72 0.79 3.20
C HIS A 151 2.43 -0.40 4.13
N PRO A 152 2.56 -0.21 5.46
CA PRO A 152 2.31 -1.28 6.42
C PRO A 152 0.91 -1.82 6.24
N LEU A 153 0.76 -3.14 6.20
CA LEU A 153 -0.55 -3.76 6.02
C LEU A 153 -1.32 -3.63 7.33
N THR A 154 -2.49 -3.01 7.28
CA THR A 154 -3.37 -2.83 8.44
C THR A 154 -4.69 -3.51 8.21
N TRP A 155 -5.26 -4.02 9.30
CA TRP A 155 -6.62 -4.55 9.32
C TRP A 155 -7.23 -4.31 10.69
N LEU A 156 -8.40 -3.68 10.75
CA LEU A 156 -9.17 -3.57 11.99
C LEU A 156 -9.77 -4.94 12.35
N MET A 157 -9.46 -5.43 13.55
CA MET A 157 -9.93 -6.72 14.04
C MET A 157 -11.26 -6.62 14.80
N PRO A 158 -12.06 -7.70 14.88
CA PRO A 158 -13.30 -7.73 15.67
C PRO A 158 -13.12 -7.36 17.15
N SER A 159 -11.94 -7.58 17.74
CA SER A 159 -11.60 -7.16 19.10
C SER A 159 -11.49 -5.64 19.28
N GLY A 160 -11.47 -4.87 18.19
CA GLY A 160 -11.18 -3.44 18.18
C GLY A 160 -9.69 -3.09 18.22
N ASN A 161 -8.81 -4.10 18.22
CA ASN A 161 -7.38 -3.90 17.99
C ASN A 161 -7.09 -3.81 16.49
N LEU A 162 -5.99 -3.17 16.14
CA LEU A 162 -5.49 -3.11 14.77
C LEU A 162 -4.38 -4.15 14.58
N PHE A 163 -4.53 -5.07 13.63
CA PHE A 163 -3.42 -5.89 13.19
C PHE A 163 -2.54 -5.09 12.23
N ILE A 164 -1.23 -5.06 12.47
CA ILE A 164 -0.26 -4.37 11.63
C ILE A 164 0.85 -5.34 11.23
N GLN A 165 1.17 -5.40 9.94
CA GLN A 165 2.27 -6.17 9.38
C GLN A 165 3.25 -5.24 8.65
N ALA A 166 4.53 -5.30 9.03
CA ALA A 166 5.61 -4.59 8.37
C ALA A 166 6.88 -5.43 8.35
N ASN A 167 7.55 -5.47 7.20
CA ASN A 167 8.69 -6.34 6.93
C ASN A 167 8.40 -7.82 7.25
N TRP A 168 9.06 -8.39 8.24
CA TRP A 168 8.77 -9.72 8.79
C TRP A 168 7.81 -9.68 9.98
N ALA A 169 7.72 -8.55 10.69
CA ALA A 169 7.06 -8.47 11.98
C ALA A 169 5.55 -8.26 11.85
N THR A 170 4.82 -8.76 12.85
CA THR A 170 3.39 -8.50 13.03
C THR A 170 3.12 -8.10 14.48
N LYS A 171 2.16 -7.18 14.68
CA LYS A 171 1.71 -6.78 16.02
C LYS A 171 0.20 -6.49 16.02
N LEU A 172 -0.41 -6.64 17.19
CA LEU A 172 -1.72 -6.08 17.52
C LEU A 172 -1.53 -4.77 18.26
N LEU A 173 -1.97 -3.67 17.67
CA LEU A 173 -2.05 -2.36 18.31
C LEU A 173 -3.40 -2.22 19.01
N ASN A 174 -3.36 -2.00 20.32
CA ASN A 174 -4.54 -1.61 21.07
C ASN A 174 -4.76 -0.10 20.94
N LEU A 175 -5.82 0.29 20.22
CA LEU A 175 -6.10 1.69 19.86
C LEU A 175 -6.43 2.59 21.06
N VAL A 176 -6.79 2.01 22.21
CA VAL A 176 -7.10 2.76 23.44
C VAL A 176 -5.85 3.05 24.26
N THR A 177 -4.97 2.06 24.41
CA THR A 177 -3.77 2.15 25.27
C THR A 177 -2.50 2.51 24.50
N GLY A 178 -2.53 2.42 23.17
CA GLY A 178 -1.36 2.57 22.29
C GLY A 178 -0.38 1.40 22.38
N LYS A 179 -0.73 0.31 23.09
CA LYS A 179 0.16 -0.83 23.29
C LYS A 179 0.21 -1.70 22.04
N GLU A 180 1.41 -1.84 21.46
CA GLU A 180 1.70 -2.85 20.44
C GLU A 180 2.09 -4.19 21.09
N THR A 181 1.35 -5.24 20.80
CA THR A 181 1.62 -6.60 21.29
C THR A 181 2.16 -7.45 20.14
N PRO A 182 3.37 -8.04 20.27
CA PRO A 182 3.96 -8.83 19.20
C PRO A 182 3.19 -10.12 18.94
N LEU A 183 3.09 -10.46 17.65
CA LEU A 183 2.64 -11.73 17.13
C LEU A 183 3.81 -12.41 16.38
N PRO A 184 3.71 -13.69 15.96
CA PRO A 184 4.77 -14.34 15.21
C PRO A 184 5.11 -13.60 13.91
N ASN A 185 6.39 -13.57 13.56
CA ASN A 185 6.81 -13.05 12.27
C ASN A 185 6.15 -13.85 11.13
N VAL A 186 5.80 -13.15 10.04
CA VAL A 186 5.35 -13.80 8.81
C VAL A 186 6.49 -14.65 8.25
N PRO A 187 6.31 -15.93 7.90
CA PRO A 187 7.38 -16.74 7.34
C PRO A 187 7.51 -16.58 5.82
N HIS A 188 8.60 -17.17 5.29
CA HIS A 188 8.93 -17.39 3.87
C HIS A 188 9.30 -16.16 3.04
N ALA A 189 8.60 -15.04 3.19
CA ALA A 189 8.85 -13.82 2.42
C ALA A 189 8.29 -12.58 3.12
N VAL A 190 8.89 -11.43 2.81
CA VAL A 190 8.34 -10.12 3.17
C VAL A 190 7.07 -9.88 2.35
N ARG A 191 6.07 -9.26 2.97
CA ARG A 191 4.74 -9.04 2.36
C ARG A 191 4.43 -7.57 2.09
N THR A 192 5.05 -6.66 2.83
CA THR A 192 4.90 -5.21 2.70
C THR A 192 5.72 -4.64 1.56
N TYR A 193 5.50 -3.39 1.19
CA TYR A 193 6.34 -2.72 0.18
C TYR A 193 7.82 -2.73 0.60
N PRO A 194 8.76 -2.94 -0.34
CA PRO A 194 8.54 -3.11 -1.79
C PRO A 194 8.22 -4.54 -2.23
N ALA A 195 8.28 -5.53 -1.33
CA ALA A 195 7.95 -6.92 -1.61
C ALA A 195 6.53 -7.10 -2.18
N SER A 196 5.56 -6.39 -1.60
CA SER A 196 4.18 -6.23 -2.11
C SER A 196 3.44 -7.55 -2.39
N ALA A 197 3.17 -8.35 -1.36
CA ALA A 197 2.34 -9.54 -1.49
C ALA A 197 0.86 -9.19 -1.74
N ALA A 198 0.12 -10.11 -2.36
CA ALA A 198 -1.34 -10.03 -2.40
C ALA A 198 -1.89 -10.36 -1.02
N THR A 199 -2.68 -9.46 -0.44
CA THR A 199 -3.22 -9.65 0.93
C THR A 199 -4.72 -9.36 1.01
N VAL A 200 -5.42 -10.06 1.90
CA VAL A 200 -6.88 -9.99 2.04
C VAL A 200 -7.35 -10.57 3.37
N MET A 201 -8.34 -9.95 4.01
CA MET A 201 -9.13 -10.59 5.07
C MET A 201 -10.13 -11.54 4.43
N LEU A 202 -10.07 -12.81 4.81
CA LEU A 202 -11.01 -13.81 4.33
C LEU A 202 -12.45 -13.42 4.68
N PRO A 203 -13.43 -13.84 3.86
CA PRO A 203 -14.84 -13.49 4.07
C PRO A 203 -15.32 -13.80 5.49
N LEU A 204 -15.90 -12.79 6.15
CA LEU A 204 -16.51 -12.92 7.46
C LEU A 204 -17.92 -13.50 7.28
N THR A 205 -18.13 -14.75 7.71
CA THR A 205 -19.37 -15.48 7.48
C THR A 205 -19.96 -16.01 8.78
N VAL A 206 -21.27 -16.30 8.78
CA VAL A 206 -21.90 -16.98 9.92
C VAL A 206 -21.22 -18.34 10.19
N ALA A 207 -20.82 -19.05 9.13
CA ALA A 207 -20.21 -20.37 9.23
C ALA A 207 -18.84 -20.36 9.93
N ASN A 208 -18.07 -19.28 9.80
CA ASN A 208 -16.79 -19.10 10.50
C ASN A 208 -16.90 -18.18 11.73
N ASN A 209 -18.12 -17.89 12.20
CA ASN A 209 -18.39 -16.99 13.31
C ASN A 209 -17.71 -15.62 13.16
N TYR A 210 -17.69 -15.09 11.93
CA TYR A 210 -17.04 -13.82 11.59
C TYR A 210 -15.57 -13.74 12.03
N SER A 211 -14.86 -14.87 12.03
CA SER A 211 -13.46 -14.91 12.39
C SER A 211 -12.61 -14.17 11.33
N ALA A 212 -11.91 -13.13 11.77
CA ALA A 212 -11.02 -12.34 10.92
C ALA A 212 -9.68 -13.05 10.73
N THR A 213 -9.56 -13.76 9.61
CA THR A 213 -8.32 -14.39 9.16
C THR A 213 -7.75 -13.61 7.99
N ILE A 214 -6.48 -13.25 8.07
CA ILE A 214 -5.76 -12.53 7.01
C ILE A 214 -4.96 -13.54 6.20
N LEU A 215 -5.15 -13.55 4.88
CA LEU A 215 -4.37 -14.32 3.90
C LEU A 215 -3.36 -13.40 3.23
N MET A 216 -2.12 -13.86 3.13
CA MET A 216 -1.02 -13.15 2.45
C MET A 216 -0.32 -14.12 1.51
N CYS A 217 -0.28 -13.80 0.22
CA CYS A 217 0.28 -14.63 -0.84
C CYS A 217 1.32 -13.88 -1.66
N GLY A 218 2.48 -14.50 -1.83
CA GLY A 218 3.55 -13.94 -2.64
C GLY A 218 4.38 -12.87 -1.93
N GLY A 219 4.80 -11.84 -2.66
CA GLY A 219 5.86 -10.94 -2.22
C GLY A 219 7.24 -11.48 -2.59
N SER A 220 8.30 -10.82 -2.11
CA SER A 220 9.69 -11.11 -2.49
C SER A 220 10.61 -11.13 -1.27
N ASN A 221 11.79 -11.73 -1.40
CA ASN A 221 12.81 -11.74 -0.35
C ASN A 221 14.15 -11.30 -0.93
N ILE A 222 14.34 -9.99 -0.95
CA ILE A 222 15.54 -9.35 -1.51
C ILE A 222 16.49 -9.05 -0.37
N ASN A 223 17.75 -9.45 -0.54
CA ASN A 223 18.78 -9.17 0.46
C ASN A 223 19.02 -7.66 0.55
N ASP A 224 18.99 -7.13 1.77
CA ASP A 224 19.23 -5.71 2.08
C ASP A 224 18.33 -4.67 1.40
N TRP A 225 17.40 -5.08 0.52
CA TRP A 225 16.49 -4.20 -0.24
C TRP A 225 17.22 -3.05 -0.94
N ASN A 226 18.45 -3.31 -1.40
CA ASN A 226 19.27 -2.30 -2.04
C ASN A 226 18.92 -2.20 -3.53
N PRO A 227 18.24 -1.14 -3.97
CA PRO A 227 17.84 -0.96 -5.36
C PRO A 227 19.03 -0.90 -6.31
N ASN A 228 20.24 -0.55 -5.85
CA ASN A 228 21.42 -0.55 -6.73
C ASN A 228 21.96 -1.95 -7.02
N ASP A 229 21.37 -3.00 -6.44
CA ASP A 229 21.71 -4.38 -6.75
C ASP A 229 20.99 -4.81 -8.04
N ASN A 230 21.75 -4.90 -9.12
CA ASN A 230 21.24 -5.28 -10.44
C ASN A 230 20.65 -6.71 -10.49
N VAL A 231 20.76 -7.48 -9.41
CA VAL A 231 20.17 -8.82 -9.29
C VAL A 231 18.68 -8.75 -8.91
N ILE A 232 18.13 -7.60 -8.49
CA ILE A 232 16.74 -7.48 -8.02
C ILE A 232 15.74 -8.08 -9.02
N ILE A 233 15.84 -7.72 -10.30
CA ILE A 233 14.91 -8.16 -11.34
C ILE A 233 14.95 -9.66 -11.65
N ASP A 234 16.01 -10.35 -11.19
CA ASP A 234 16.22 -11.79 -11.37
C ASP A 234 15.82 -12.60 -10.11
N ILE A 235 15.36 -11.93 -9.04
CA ILE A 235 14.92 -12.60 -7.82
C ILE A 235 13.47 -13.05 -7.99
N ALA A 236 13.24 -14.37 -8.00
CA ALA A 236 11.91 -14.94 -8.07
C ALA A 236 11.03 -14.51 -6.89
N ALA A 237 9.81 -14.08 -7.19
CA ALA A 237 8.80 -13.82 -6.19
C ALA A 237 8.39 -15.12 -5.48
N SER A 238 7.96 -14.98 -4.22
CA SER A 238 7.52 -16.10 -3.41
C SER A 238 6.25 -16.73 -3.96
N LYS A 239 6.17 -18.06 -3.87
CA LYS A 239 4.91 -18.80 -4.08
C LYS A 239 4.12 -18.98 -2.78
N SER A 240 4.74 -18.68 -1.65
CA SER A 240 4.17 -19.00 -0.34
C SER A 240 2.91 -18.18 -0.09
N CYS A 241 1.90 -18.86 0.45
CA CYS A 241 0.73 -18.24 1.03
C CYS A 241 0.68 -18.61 2.50
N VAL A 242 0.34 -17.64 3.34
CA VAL A 242 0.20 -17.85 4.78
C VAL A 242 -1.07 -17.18 5.28
N ARG A 243 -1.61 -17.69 6.38
CA ARG A 243 -2.77 -17.10 7.05
C ARG A 243 -2.53 -16.92 8.53
N ILE A 244 -3.08 -15.86 9.10
CA ILE A 244 -3.07 -15.61 10.54
C ILE A 244 -4.46 -15.15 10.99
N THR A 245 -4.88 -15.59 12.18
CA THR A 245 -6.11 -15.13 12.83
C THR A 245 -5.72 -14.37 14.10
N PRO A 246 -5.55 -13.03 14.04
CA PRO A 246 -4.96 -12.26 15.14
C PRO A 246 -5.75 -12.30 16.45
N ASP A 247 -7.08 -12.34 16.36
CA ASP A 247 -7.96 -12.50 17.53
C ASP A 247 -8.22 -13.97 17.90
N GLY A 248 -7.57 -14.90 17.19
CA GLY A 248 -7.73 -16.35 17.35
C GLY A 248 -6.52 -17.00 18.01
N ASP A 249 -5.96 -17.99 17.34
CA ASP A 249 -4.81 -18.77 17.83
C ASP A 249 -3.48 -18.00 17.78
N GLN A 250 -3.43 -16.86 17.09
CA GLN A 250 -2.24 -16.02 16.96
C GLN A 250 -1.04 -16.75 16.34
N ILE A 251 -1.30 -17.77 15.53
CA ILE A 251 -0.28 -18.54 14.81
C ILE A 251 -0.34 -18.20 13.32
N CYS A 252 0.83 -18.05 12.70
CA CYS A 252 0.93 -17.94 11.25
C CYS A 252 1.02 -19.35 10.64
N HIS A 253 -0.02 -19.75 9.91
CA HIS A 253 -0.12 -21.07 9.28
C HIS A 253 0.16 -20.98 7.80
N ASP A 254 0.78 -22.03 7.26
CA ASP A 254 0.91 -22.19 5.81
C ASP A 254 -0.44 -22.45 5.14
N ASP A 255 -0.56 -21.94 3.93
CA ASP A 255 -1.67 -22.14 3.02
C ASP A 255 -1.20 -22.83 1.73
N THR A 256 -2.15 -23.15 0.86
CA THR A 256 -1.84 -23.64 -0.48
C THR A 256 -1.01 -22.61 -1.22
N SER A 257 0.13 -23.03 -1.78
CA SER A 257 1.02 -22.14 -2.50
C SER A 257 0.43 -21.71 -3.84
N LEU A 258 0.83 -20.53 -4.30
CA LEU A 258 0.56 -20.07 -5.66
C LEU A 258 1.21 -21.01 -6.70
N PRO A 259 0.62 -21.20 -7.88
CA PRO A 259 1.24 -21.96 -8.96
C PRO A 259 2.59 -21.36 -9.44
N GLU A 260 2.65 -20.02 -9.51
CA GLU A 260 3.86 -19.24 -9.77
C GLU A 260 4.07 -18.16 -8.71
N GLY A 261 5.30 -17.66 -8.60
CA GLY A 261 5.61 -16.56 -7.68
C GLY A 261 4.85 -15.31 -8.09
N ARG A 262 4.48 -14.47 -7.13
CA ARG A 262 3.77 -13.22 -7.45
C ARG A 262 4.10 -12.09 -6.47
N THR A 263 4.71 -11.02 -6.97
CA THR A 263 4.74 -9.70 -6.31
C THR A 263 3.68 -8.80 -6.93
N MET A 264 3.20 -7.78 -6.20
CA MET A 264 2.17 -6.81 -6.59
C MET A 264 0.84 -7.44 -7.04
N GLY A 265 0.51 -8.62 -6.49
CA GLY A 265 -0.79 -9.24 -6.74
C GLY A 265 -1.90 -8.50 -5.98
N SER A 266 -3.10 -8.50 -6.53
CA SER A 266 -4.29 -7.92 -5.91
C SER A 266 -5.33 -9.01 -5.66
N PHE A 267 -5.82 -9.14 -4.43
CA PHE A 267 -6.98 -10.00 -4.12
C PHE A 267 -8.26 -9.17 -4.11
N ILE A 268 -9.28 -9.66 -4.81
CA ILE A 268 -10.63 -9.09 -4.82
C ILE A 268 -11.60 -10.15 -4.33
N ILE A 269 -12.32 -9.86 -3.26
CA ILE A 269 -13.40 -10.73 -2.77
C ILE A 269 -14.57 -10.62 -3.76
N LEU A 270 -15.01 -11.74 -4.32
CA LEU A 270 -16.17 -11.80 -5.22
C LEU A 270 -17.48 -12.01 -4.42
N PRO A 271 -18.66 -11.73 -5.02
CA PRO A 271 -19.95 -11.87 -4.34
C PRO A 271 -20.25 -13.27 -3.79
N ASP A 272 -19.65 -14.30 -4.38
CA ASP A 272 -19.76 -15.70 -3.95
C ASP A 272 -18.76 -16.10 -2.84
N ALA A 273 -18.05 -15.12 -2.27
CA ALA A 273 -17.00 -15.28 -1.26
C ALA A 273 -15.75 -16.05 -1.74
N THR A 274 -15.57 -16.24 -3.04
CA THR A 274 -14.28 -16.62 -3.61
C THR A 274 -13.38 -15.39 -3.78
N LEU A 275 -12.07 -15.60 -3.96
CA LEU A 275 -11.11 -14.50 -4.12
C LEU A 275 -10.51 -14.54 -5.51
N PHE A 276 -10.66 -13.45 -6.26
CA PHE A 276 -10.02 -13.25 -7.55
C PHE A 276 -8.65 -12.60 -7.35
N LEU A 277 -7.59 -13.32 -7.75
CA LEU A 277 -6.20 -12.87 -7.70
C LEU A 277 -5.73 -12.52 -9.11
N LEU A 278 -5.30 -11.29 -9.30
CA LEU A 278 -4.79 -10.75 -10.55
C LEU A 278 -3.60 -9.82 -10.30
N ASN A 279 -3.07 -9.23 -11.37
CA ASN A 279 -1.90 -8.33 -11.37
C ASN A 279 -0.61 -9.02 -10.89
N GLY A 280 0.51 -8.33 -11.05
CA GLY A 280 1.79 -8.69 -10.48
C GLY A 280 2.81 -9.29 -11.44
N GLY A 281 4.02 -9.42 -10.94
CA GLY A 281 5.19 -10.01 -11.61
C GLY A 281 5.69 -11.27 -10.91
N GLY A 282 6.32 -12.15 -11.67
CA GLY A 282 6.94 -13.38 -11.20
C GLY A 282 8.31 -13.18 -10.56
N MET A 283 8.93 -12.03 -10.80
CA MET A 283 10.26 -11.67 -10.28
C MET A 283 10.33 -10.20 -9.87
N GLY A 284 11.32 -9.88 -9.04
CA GLY A 284 11.61 -8.51 -8.61
C GLY A 284 10.71 -8.01 -7.49
N MET A 285 10.47 -6.69 -7.49
CA MET A 285 9.70 -6.00 -6.45
C MET A 285 8.95 -4.79 -7.02
N ALA A 286 8.10 -4.18 -6.19
CA ALA A 286 7.49 -2.89 -6.47
C ALA A 286 8.53 -1.76 -6.53
N GLY A 287 8.34 -0.83 -7.46
CA GLY A 287 9.23 0.30 -7.71
C GLY A 287 9.65 0.42 -9.17
N TYR A 288 10.26 1.55 -9.50
CA TYR A 288 10.82 1.86 -10.80
C TYR A 288 11.96 2.87 -10.65
N ASP A 289 12.89 2.90 -11.61
CA ASP A 289 13.95 3.91 -11.74
C ASP A 289 14.63 3.79 -13.11
N THR A 290 15.36 4.82 -13.54
CA THR A 290 16.07 4.87 -14.83
C THR A 290 17.39 4.11 -14.84
N GLN A 291 17.53 3.07 -14.02
CA GLN A 291 18.77 2.30 -13.91
C GLN A 291 18.96 1.39 -15.11
N ASP A 292 20.19 1.23 -15.60
CA ASP A 292 20.51 0.44 -16.81
C ASP A 292 20.06 -1.04 -16.74
N TRP A 293 19.89 -1.58 -15.52
CA TRP A 293 19.43 -2.95 -15.31
C TRP A 293 17.91 -3.08 -15.15
N ALA A 294 17.18 -1.98 -14.95
CA ALA A 294 15.72 -2.02 -14.89
C ALA A 294 15.17 -2.28 -16.31
N ILE A 295 14.15 -3.13 -16.40
CA ILE A 295 13.52 -3.45 -17.71
C ILE A 295 12.38 -2.47 -17.92
N ASP A 296 12.54 -1.60 -18.91
CA ASP A 296 11.64 -0.48 -19.16
C ASP A 296 11.35 0.26 -17.84
N GLU A 297 12.42 0.65 -17.12
CA GLU A 297 12.39 1.32 -15.81
C GLU A 297 11.76 0.52 -14.65
N SER A 298 11.20 -0.67 -14.88
CA SER A 298 10.56 -1.47 -13.84
C SER A 298 11.54 -2.31 -13.01
N TYR A 299 11.30 -2.36 -11.69
CA TYR A 299 11.98 -3.28 -10.77
C TYR A 299 11.36 -4.68 -10.72
N ALA A 300 10.34 -4.94 -11.53
CA ALA A 300 9.69 -6.24 -11.65
C ALA A 300 9.71 -6.75 -13.09
N THR A 301 9.83 -8.05 -13.23
CA THR A 301 9.81 -8.73 -14.53
C THR A 301 8.89 -9.96 -14.47
N ASP A 302 8.78 -10.67 -15.59
CA ASP A 302 7.91 -11.85 -15.74
C ASP A 302 6.44 -11.55 -15.38
N PRO A 303 5.74 -10.66 -16.11
CA PRO A 303 4.39 -10.24 -15.76
C PRO A 303 3.41 -11.42 -15.78
N ILE A 304 2.64 -11.58 -14.70
CA ILE A 304 1.68 -12.69 -14.58
C ILE A 304 0.30 -12.27 -15.10
N THR A 305 0.06 -12.56 -16.37
CA THR A 305 -1.19 -12.21 -17.07
C THR A 305 -2.35 -13.15 -16.78
N ALA A 306 -2.08 -14.34 -16.24
CA ALA A 306 -3.10 -15.32 -15.88
C ALA A 306 -3.62 -15.07 -14.46
N PRO A 307 -4.92 -14.72 -14.29
CA PRO A 307 -5.50 -14.57 -12.97
C PRO A 307 -5.83 -15.93 -12.35
N LEU A 308 -6.23 -15.93 -11.08
CA LEU A 308 -6.61 -17.10 -10.31
C LEU A 308 -7.89 -16.84 -9.52
N ILE A 309 -8.69 -17.89 -9.30
CA ILE A 309 -9.73 -17.91 -8.26
C ILE A 309 -9.21 -18.77 -7.12
N TYR A 310 -9.24 -18.22 -5.90
CA TYR A 310 -9.00 -18.95 -4.65
C TYR A 310 -10.33 -19.27 -3.97
N TYR A 311 -10.48 -20.53 -3.55
CA TYR A 311 -11.62 -20.99 -2.77
C TYR A 311 -11.21 -21.13 -1.30
N PRO A 312 -11.65 -20.23 -0.40
CA PRO A 312 -11.21 -20.26 1.01
C PRO A 312 -11.60 -21.53 1.77
N THR A 313 -12.70 -22.17 1.37
CA THR A 313 -13.28 -23.34 2.05
C THR A 313 -12.42 -24.60 1.90
N ASN A 314 -11.89 -24.84 0.70
CA ASN A 314 -11.04 -26.00 0.40
C ASN A 314 -9.57 -25.63 0.17
N ARG A 315 -9.24 -24.33 0.22
CA ARG A 315 -7.89 -23.78 0.08
C ARG A 315 -7.26 -24.12 -1.27
N THR A 316 -7.99 -23.94 -2.36
CA THR A 316 -7.48 -24.27 -3.70
C THR A 316 -7.48 -23.08 -4.64
N PHE A 317 -6.51 -23.06 -5.55
CA PHE A 317 -6.45 -22.12 -6.65
C PHE A 317 -6.89 -22.80 -7.95
N THR A 318 -7.58 -22.07 -8.82
CA THR A 318 -7.91 -22.52 -10.17
C THR A 318 -7.81 -21.39 -11.19
N ARG A 319 -7.57 -21.76 -12.45
CA ARG A 319 -7.70 -20.88 -13.62
C ARG A 319 -8.90 -21.24 -14.50
N ALA A 320 -9.69 -22.24 -14.10
CA ALA A 320 -10.79 -22.73 -14.91
C ALA A 320 -11.78 -21.60 -15.20
N GLY A 321 -12.06 -21.37 -16.49
CA GLY A 321 -12.98 -20.32 -16.93
C GLY A 321 -12.39 -18.91 -17.00
N LEU A 322 -11.11 -18.73 -16.69
CA LEU A 322 -10.44 -17.44 -16.77
C LEU A 322 -9.62 -17.31 -18.04
N ALA A 323 -9.58 -16.10 -18.61
CA ALA A 323 -8.69 -15.74 -19.71
C ALA A 323 -7.49 -14.96 -19.20
N ASN A 324 -6.37 -15.05 -19.92
CA ASN A 324 -5.21 -14.20 -19.65
C ASN A 324 -5.51 -12.76 -20.07
N SER A 325 -5.01 -11.80 -19.29
CA SER A 325 -4.96 -10.40 -19.69
C SER A 325 -4.00 -10.21 -20.86
N THR A 326 -4.32 -9.29 -21.78
CA THR A 326 -3.38 -8.82 -22.81
C THR A 326 -2.54 -7.65 -22.34
N ILE A 327 -2.80 -7.15 -21.12
CA ILE A 327 -2.12 -5.98 -20.54
C ILE A 327 -1.40 -6.43 -19.27
N ASN A 328 -0.12 -6.09 -19.16
CA ASN A 328 0.68 -6.30 -17.96
C ASN A 328 0.28 -5.28 -16.88
N ARG A 329 0.05 -5.76 -15.66
CA ARG A 329 -0.35 -4.92 -14.52
C ARG A 329 0.66 -5.14 -13.39
N LEU A 330 1.71 -4.32 -13.36
CA LEU A 330 2.82 -4.34 -12.40
C LEU A 330 2.65 -3.20 -11.37
N TYR A 331 3.74 -2.52 -11.01
CA TYR A 331 3.72 -1.43 -10.02
C TYR A 331 2.71 -0.34 -10.41
N HIS A 332 2.02 0.24 -9.43
CA HIS A 332 0.86 1.13 -9.63
C HIS A 332 -0.35 0.52 -10.37
N SER A 333 -0.47 -0.81 -10.45
CA SER A 333 -1.75 -1.41 -10.82
C SER A 333 -2.74 -1.41 -9.66
N SER A 334 -4.03 -1.34 -9.99
CA SER A 334 -5.10 -1.43 -9.01
C SER A 334 -6.25 -2.29 -9.56
N ALA A 335 -7.04 -2.84 -8.65
CA ALA A 335 -8.26 -3.58 -8.98
C ALA A 335 -9.35 -3.31 -7.93
N LEU A 336 -10.61 -3.27 -8.37
CA LEU A 336 -11.76 -3.01 -7.51
C LEU A 336 -12.99 -3.78 -8.00
N LEU A 337 -13.78 -4.33 -7.07
CA LEU A 337 -15.09 -4.90 -7.38
C LEU A 337 -16.12 -3.78 -7.64
N LEU A 338 -16.83 -3.86 -8.75
CA LEU A 338 -17.93 -2.98 -9.11
C LEU A 338 -19.28 -3.53 -8.62
N ALA A 339 -20.28 -2.66 -8.59
CA ALA A 339 -21.63 -2.99 -8.11
C ALA A 339 -22.39 -3.98 -9.02
N ASP A 340 -21.93 -4.19 -10.25
CA ASP A 340 -22.45 -5.17 -11.21
C ASP A 340 -21.64 -6.47 -11.25
N ASP A 341 -20.85 -6.72 -10.20
CA ASP A 341 -20.00 -7.89 -9.99
C ASP A 341 -18.78 -7.98 -10.91
N ALA A 342 -18.56 -6.99 -11.78
CA ALA A 342 -17.33 -6.90 -12.58
C ALA A 342 -16.15 -6.45 -11.71
N VAL A 343 -14.93 -6.85 -12.11
CA VAL A 343 -13.69 -6.34 -11.51
C VAL A 343 -13.07 -5.32 -12.45
N PHE A 344 -13.04 -4.07 -12.02
CA PHE A 344 -12.34 -3.00 -12.73
C PHE A 344 -10.84 -3.08 -12.46
N VAL A 345 -10.02 -2.97 -13.51
CA VAL A 345 -8.55 -3.10 -13.42
C VAL A 345 -7.90 -1.96 -14.19
N ALA A 346 -7.07 -1.18 -13.52
CA ALA A 346 -6.41 0.01 -14.06
C ALA A 346 -4.92 0.08 -13.65
N GLY A 347 -4.22 1.14 -14.07
CA GLY A 347 -2.75 1.22 -14.03
C GLY A 347 -2.13 0.36 -15.13
N SER A 348 -0.86 0.01 -15.13
CA SER A 348 0.24 0.44 -14.29
C SER A 348 0.91 1.70 -14.84
N ASN A 349 1.81 2.29 -14.06
CA ASN A 349 2.82 3.19 -14.61
C ASN A 349 4.16 2.90 -13.91
N PRO A 350 4.95 1.93 -14.38
CA PRO A 350 6.26 1.61 -13.80
C PRO A 350 7.37 2.50 -14.42
N HIS A 351 7.05 3.74 -14.80
CA HIS A 351 7.96 4.66 -15.49
C HIS A 351 8.03 6.01 -14.77
N THR A 352 9.13 6.72 -15.00
CA THR A 352 9.38 8.08 -14.52
C THR A 352 8.53 9.14 -15.21
N ASP A 353 8.06 8.89 -16.43
CA ASP A 353 7.17 9.75 -17.20
C ASP A 353 5.82 9.08 -17.53
N LEU A 354 4.89 9.87 -18.10
CA LEU A 354 3.63 9.36 -18.67
C LEU A 354 3.78 9.34 -20.19
N GLY A 355 4.21 8.22 -20.77
CA GLY A 355 4.29 8.05 -22.22
C GLY A 355 2.93 7.69 -22.83
N TRP A 356 2.40 8.53 -23.73
CA TRP A 356 1.16 8.23 -24.48
C TRP A 356 1.30 7.06 -25.47
N ASP A 357 2.51 6.54 -25.67
CA ASP A 357 2.83 5.48 -26.64
C ASP A 357 2.90 4.06 -26.02
N GLU A 358 2.60 3.88 -24.74
CA GLU A 358 2.83 2.65 -23.95
C GLU A 358 1.73 1.57 -24.06
N HIS A 359 1.07 1.48 -25.20
CA HIS A 359 0.06 0.45 -25.48
C HIS A 359 0.46 -0.49 -26.62
N LYS A 360 1.62 -1.14 -26.51
CA LYS A 360 1.98 -2.26 -27.40
C LYS A 360 2.49 -3.49 -26.69
#